data_AF-A0A699VB01-F1
#
_entry.id   AF-A0A699VB01-F1
#
_cell.length_a   1.000
_cell.length_b   1.000
_cell.length_c   1.000
_cell.angle_alpha   90.00
_cell.angle_beta   90.00
_cell.angle_gamma   90.00
#
_symmetry.space_group_name_H-M   'P 1'
#
loop_
_entity.id
_entity.type
_entity.pdbx_description
1 polymer ?
#
loop_
_entity_poly.entity_id
_entity_poly.type
_entity_poly.pdbx_seq_one_letter_code
_entity_poly.pdbx_strand_id
1 'polypeptide(L)'
;LLLPDALPAVSGYGSFLRNAGATQNRGVEISLTTVNLRAKDLGGFEWSTDWNFTVNREKVLDLNVYNADGSPRNDIGNQRFIGQPLYVIYDYKKIGIWQSNEADQALKYGTKPGQIKIEDVNNDGKIDANDRQVIGSRQPKFEAGITNRFRFKGFDMTIVALTRVGATVVDPY
;
A
#
# COMPACT_ATOMS: atom_id res chain seq x y z
N LEU A 1 16.92 3.42 -9.00
CA LEU A 1 16.33 3.70 -7.67
C LEU A 1 17.43 3.61 -6.61
N LEU A 2 17.60 4.63 -5.77
CA LEU A 2 18.56 4.60 -4.68
C LEU A 2 17.91 3.93 -3.47
N LEU A 3 18.44 2.80 -3.01
CA LEU A 3 17.91 2.08 -1.85
C LEU A 3 19.02 1.85 -0.82
N PRO A 4 18.70 1.99 0.48
CA PRO A 4 19.55 1.46 1.53
C PRO A 4 19.49 -0.07 1.47
N ASP A 5 20.65 -0.72 1.43
CA ASP A 5 20.81 -2.17 1.49
C ASP A 5 21.40 -2.54 2.86
N ALA A 6 20.74 -3.44 3.58
CA ALA A 6 21.16 -3.85 4.91
C ALA A 6 22.36 -4.80 4.81
N LEU A 7 23.46 -4.46 5.49
CA LEU A 7 24.65 -5.31 5.52
C LEU A 7 24.57 -6.35 6.66
N PRO A 8 25.25 -7.50 6.53
CA PRO A 8 25.42 -8.42 7.65
C PRO A 8 26.05 -7.71 8.85
N ALA A 9 25.49 -7.97 10.04
CA ALA A 9 25.86 -7.29 11.30
C ALA A 9 27.36 -7.43 11.68
N VAL A 10 28.07 -8.40 11.10
CA VAL A 10 29.52 -8.63 11.29
C VAL A 10 30.41 -7.57 10.65
N SER A 11 29.87 -6.73 9.77
CA SER A 11 30.64 -5.74 8.99
C SER A 11 30.84 -4.38 9.68
N GLY A 12 30.18 -4.12 10.81
CA GLY A 12 30.32 -2.85 11.56
C GLY A 12 29.62 -1.63 10.92
N TYR A 13 29.02 -1.77 9.74
CA TYR A 13 28.20 -0.77 9.06
C TYR A 13 26.75 -1.23 8.95
N GLY A 14 25.77 -0.35 9.19
CA GLY A 14 24.34 -0.70 9.23
C GLY A 14 23.65 -0.77 7.86
N SER A 15 24.10 0.01 6.86
CA SER A 15 23.58 -0.02 5.48
C SER A 15 24.48 0.78 4.53
N PHE A 16 24.39 0.54 3.22
CA PHE A 16 24.95 1.44 2.20
C PHE A 16 23.93 1.74 1.11
N LEU A 17 24.06 2.92 0.47
CA LEU A 17 23.18 3.39 -0.61
C LEU A 17 23.73 2.93 -1.96
N ARG A 18 22.95 2.14 -2.71
CA ARG A 18 23.27 1.72 -4.07
C ARG A 18 22.11 2.07 -5.01
N ASN A 19 22.41 2.30 -6.29
CA ASN A 19 21.40 2.29 -7.35
C ASN A 19 20.95 0.84 -7.56
N ALA A 20 20.02 0.40 -6.72
CA ALA A 20 19.71 -1.00 -6.45
C ALA A 20 18.47 -1.47 -7.21
N GLY A 21 18.34 -1.03 -8.46
CA GLY A 21 17.31 -1.52 -9.36
C GLY A 21 16.43 -0.46 -10.00
N ALA A 22 15.36 -0.93 -10.62
CA ALA A 22 14.44 -0.15 -11.43
C ALA A 22 13.01 -0.31 -10.92
N THR A 23 12.29 0.79 -10.80
CA THR A 23 10.84 0.83 -10.57
C THR A 23 10.16 1.52 -11.72
N GLN A 24 8.89 1.18 -11.94
CA GLN A 24 8.00 1.82 -12.86
C GLN A 24 6.81 2.38 -12.10
N ASN A 25 6.36 3.56 -12.52
CA ASN A 25 5.11 4.13 -12.05
C ASN A 25 4.21 4.42 -13.26
N ARG A 26 2.96 3.95 -13.24
CA ARG A 26 2.00 4.16 -14.31
C ARG A 26 0.63 4.44 -13.74
N GLY A 27 -0.03 5.46 -14.25
CA GLY A 27 -1.32 5.90 -13.74
C GLY A 27 -2.13 6.73 -14.73
N VAL A 28 -3.32 7.10 -14.28
CA VAL A 28 -4.22 8.05 -14.93
C VAL A 28 -4.57 9.12 -13.91
N GLU A 29 -4.52 10.37 -14.34
CA GLU A 29 -4.95 11.53 -13.58
C GLU A 29 -6.04 12.25 -14.39
N ILE A 30 -7.14 12.55 -13.72
CA ILE A 30 -8.26 13.32 -14.29
C ILE A 30 -8.47 14.52 -13.39
N SER A 31 -8.59 15.69 -14.01
CA SER A 31 -8.97 16.92 -13.35
C SER A 31 -10.14 17.56 -14.08
N LEU A 32 -11.12 18.02 -13.33
CA LEU A 32 -12.30 18.70 -13.85
C LEU A 32 -12.53 19.97 -13.04
N THR A 33 -12.60 21.10 -13.74
CA THR A 33 -13.00 22.39 -13.16
C THR A 33 -14.35 22.78 -13.74
N THR A 34 -15.30 23.12 -12.87
CA THR A 34 -16.62 23.60 -13.25
C THR A 34 -16.92 24.97 -12.63
N VAL A 35 -17.63 25.80 -13.39
CA VAL A 35 -18.31 26.99 -12.87
C VAL A 35 -19.78 26.62 -12.74
N ASN A 36 -20.17 26.18 -11.55
CA ASN A 36 -21.53 25.67 -11.32
C ASN A 36 -22.56 26.82 -11.36
N LEU A 37 -22.20 27.98 -10.80
CA LEU A 37 -23.06 29.15 -10.79
C LEU A 37 -22.23 30.44 -10.82
N ARG A 38 -22.64 31.39 -11.66
CA ARG A 38 -22.14 32.76 -11.68
C ARG A 38 -23.30 33.69 -12.00
N ALA A 39 -24.14 33.95 -11.00
CA ALA A 39 -25.39 34.65 -11.21
C ALA A 39 -25.29 36.11 -10.80
N LYS A 40 -25.37 37.01 -11.78
CA LYS A 40 -25.56 38.45 -11.54
C LYS A 40 -26.92 38.71 -10.89
N ASP A 41 -27.93 37.92 -11.26
CA ASP A 41 -29.32 38.11 -10.82
C ASP A 41 -29.62 37.51 -9.43
N LEU A 42 -28.79 36.58 -8.93
CA LEU A 42 -28.87 36.03 -7.57
C LEU A 42 -28.00 36.82 -6.57
N GLY A 43 -28.01 38.14 -6.69
CA GLY A 43 -27.30 39.03 -5.76
C GLY A 43 -25.78 38.89 -5.73
N GLY A 44 -25.17 38.34 -6.80
CA GLY A 44 -23.72 38.18 -6.94
C GLY A 44 -23.13 36.90 -6.33
N PHE A 45 -23.93 35.84 -6.19
CA PHE A 45 -23.42 34.53 -5.74
C PHE A 45 -22.63 33.81 -6.86
N GLU A 46 -21.46 33.31 -6.49
CA GLU A 46 -20.60 32.52 -7.36
C GLU A 46 -20.21 31.21 -6.69
N TRP A 47 -20.23 30.12 -7.46
CA TRP A 47 -19.77 28.80 -7.04
C TRP A 47 -18.97 28.14 -8.15
N SER A 48 -17.74 27.72 -7.81
CA SER A 48 -16.94 26.84 -8.65
C SER A 48 -16.48 25.60 -7.88
N THR A 49 -16.24 24.53 -8.62
CA THR A 49 -15.71 23.27 -8.09
C THR A 49 -14.49 22.86 -8.90
N ASP A 50 -13.42 22.49 -8.22
CA ASP A 50 -12.33 21.71 -8.79
C ASP A 50 -12.41 20.30 -8.22
N TRP A 51 -12.34 19.31 -9.10
CA TRP A 51 -12.27 17.90 -8.75
C TRP A 51 -11.04 17.28 -9.39
N ASN A 52 -10.31 16.47 -8.64
CA ASN A 52 -9.20 15.68 -9.14
C ASN A 52 -9.34 14.23 -8.69
N PHE A 53 -8.85 13.32 -9.52
CA PHE A 53 -8.83 11.90 -9.25
C PHE A 53 -7.61 11.26 -9.90
N THR A 54 -6.89 10.46 -9.12
CA THR A 54 -5.65 9.83 -9.54
C THR A 54 -5.66 8.35 -9.19
N VAL A 55 -5.33 7.53 -10.17
CA VAL A 55 -5.00 6.12 -9.98
C VAL A 55 -3.57 5.94 -10.44
N ASN A 56 -2.72 5.47 -9.54
CA ASN A 56 -1.31 5.27 -9.84
C ASN A 56 -0.85 3.89 -9.33
N ARG A 57 -0.02 3.20 -10.10
CA ARG A 57 0.49 1.86 -9.80
C ARG A 57 2.00 1.85 -9.93
N GLU A 58 2.64 1.52 -8.81
CA GLU A 58 4.08 1.34 -8.74
C GLU A 58 4.39 -0.15 -8.88
N LYS A 59 5.47 -0.45 -9.58
CA LYS A 59 5.98 -1.81 -9.73
C LYS A 59 7.50 -1.80 -9.68
N VAL A 60 8.09 -2.65 -8.85
CA VAL A 60 9.51 -3.01 -8.92
C VAL A 60 9.73 -3.85 -10.16
N LEU A 61 10.62 -3.40 -11.04
CA LEU A 61 11.01 -4.10 -12.27
C LEU A 61 12.26 -4.96 -12.04
N ASP A 62 13.23 -4.42 -11.31
CA ASP A 62 14.50 -5.10 -10.99
C ASP A 62 15.00 -4.59 -9.64
N LEU A 63 15.69 -5.45 -8.89
CA LEU A 63 16.35 -5.16 -7.62
C LEU A 63 17.88 -5.28 -7.72
N ASN A 64 18.42 -5.56 -8.91
CA ASN A 64 19.84 -5.88 -9.13
C ASN A 64 20.34 -7.02 -8.22
N VAL A 65 19.46 -7.98 -7.94
CA VAL A 65 19.75 -9.22 -7.21
C VAL A 65 19.30 -10.36 -8.09
N TYR A 66 20.20 -11.29 -8.38
CA TYR A 66 19.98 -12.36 -9.34
C TYR A 66 20.27 -13.72 -8.70
N ASN A 67 19.57 -14.74 -9.16
CA ASN A 67 19.88 -16.14 -8.87
C ASN A 67 21.17 -16.55 -9.58
N ALA A 68 21.68 -17.75 -9.27
CA ALA A 68 22.88 -18.30 -9.90
C ALA A 68 22.75 -18.47 -11.42
N ASP A 69 21.52 -18.62 -11.92
CA ASP A 69 21.19 -18.71 -13.36
C ASP A 69 21.04 -17.34 -14.04
N GLY A 70 21.26 -16.24 -13.32
CA GLY A 70 21.13 -14.87 -13.82
C GLY A 70 19.69 -14.34 -13.85
N SER A 71 18.68 -15.10 -13.43
CA SER A 71 17.30 -14.62 -13.35
C SER A 71 17.11 -13.62 -12.20
N PRO A 72 16.29 -12.55 -12.37
CA PRO A 72 16.01 -11.61 -11.30
C PRO A 72 15.36 -12.28 -10.09
N ARG A 73 15.74 -11.85 -8.88
CA ARG A 73 15.28 -12.43 -7.62
C ARG A 73 14.69 -11.36 -6.70
N ASN A 74 13.67 -11.75 -5.95
CA ASN A 74 13.16 -10.95 -4.83
C ASN A 74 14.22 -10.80 -3.72
N ASP A 75 14.14 -9.69 -3.01
CA ASP A 75 14.96 -9.39 -1.84
C ASP A 75 14.06 -9.45 -0.59
N ILE A 76 13.80 -10.70 -0.18
CA ILE A 76 12.88 -11.03 0.91
C ILE A 76 13.34 -10.42 2.24
N GLY A 77 14.65 -10.34 2.48
CA GLY A 77 15.22 -9.76 3.71
C GLY A 77 14.87 -8.29 3.89
N ASN A 78 14.81 -7.54 2.79
CA ASN A 78 14.37 -6.14 2.78
C ASN A 78 12.88 -5.97 2.41
N GLN A 79 12.11 -7.07 2.34
CA GLN A 79 10.69 -7.09 1.95
C GLN A 79 10.41 -6.45 0.58
N ARG A 80 11.30 -6.63 -0.39
CA ARG A 80 11.16 -6.10 -1.75
C ARG A 80 10.89 -7.23 -2.73
N PHE A 81 9.82 -7.07 -3.50
CA PHE A 81 9.34 -8.09 -4.41
C PHE A 81 9.21 -7.52 -5.81
N ILE A 82 9.90 -8.13 -6.77
CA ILE A 82 9.73 -7.85 -8.19
C ILE A 82 8.27 -8.09 -8.54
N GLY A 83 7.69 -7.13 -9.22
CA GLY A 83 6.30 -7.19 -9.62
C GLY A 83 5.31 -6.51 -8.68
N GLN A 84 5.75 -6.13 -7.48
CA GLN A 84 4.93 -5.47 -6.46
C GLN A 84 5.35 -4.00 -6.30
N PRO A 85 4.54 -3.16 -5.62
CA PRO A 85 4.98 -1.85 -5.16
C PRO A 85 6.24 -1.96 -4.29
N LEU A 86 7.02 -0.89 -4.18
CA LEU A 86 8.28 -0.92 -3.43
C LEU A 86 8.04 -1.17 -1.93
N TYR A 87 6.93 -0.64 -1.41
CA TYR A 87 6.55 -0.77 -0.01
C TYR A 87 5.31 -1.65 0.16
N VAL A 88 5.56 -2.94 0.35
CA VAL A 88 4.52 -3.94 0.68
C VAL A 88 4.52 -4.28 2.17
N ILE A 89 3.50 -5.02 2.58
CA ILE A 89 3.42 -5.67 3.88
C ILE A 89 3.58 -7.17 3.63
N TYR A 90 4.70 -7.71 4.09
CA TYR A 90 5.03 -9.13 3.95
C TYR A 90 4.94 -9.83 5.31
N ASP A 91 3.89 -10.60 5.52
CA ASP A 91 3.57 -11.23 6.80
C ASP A 91 2.66 -12.46 6.59
N TYR A 92 2.32 -13.12 7.68
CA TYR A 92 1.33 -14.20 7.72
C TYR A 92 -0.07 -13.67 7.40
N LYS A 93 -0.78 -14.37 6.52
CA LYS A 93 -2.19 -14.09 6.25
C LYS A 93 -3.04 -14.72 7.35
N LYS A 94 -3.67 -13.86 8.13
CA LYS A 94 -4.61 -14.24 9.19
C LYS A 94 -5.96 -14.54 8.54
N ILE A 95 -6.46 -15.76 8.68
CA ILE A 95 -7.71 -16.23 8.07
C ILE A 95 -8.86 -16.38 9.07
N GLY A 96 -8.63 -15.98 10.32
CA GLY A 96 -9.65 -15.92 11.35
C GLY A 96 -9.09 -16.25 12.73
N ILE A 97 -9.99 -16.74 13.58
CA ILE A 97 -9.67 -17.24 14.93
C ILE A 97 -10.12 -18.70 14.97
N TRP A 98 -9.29 -19.58 15.54
CA TRP A 98 -9.66 -20.97 15.76
C TRP A 98 -10.89 -21.07 16.66
N GLN A 99 -11.93 -21.74 16.18
CA GLN A 99 -13.16 -21.94 16.93
C GLN A 99 -13.10 -23.21 17.78
N SER A 100 -14.00 -23.32 18.76
CA SER A 100 -14.01 -24.46 19.70
C SER A 100 -14.24 -25.81 19.02
N ASN A 101 -14.99 -25.83 17.91
CA ASN A 101 -15.21 -27.03 17.09
C ASN A 101 -14.02 -27.40 16.18
N GLU A 102 -12.96 -26.59 16.15
CA GLU A 102 -11.74 -26.82 15.37
C GLU A 102 -10.55 -27.23 16.25
N ALA A 103 -10.77 -27.58 17.51
CA ALA A 103 -9.71 -27.83 18.50
C ALA A 103 -8.65 -28.86 18.03
N ASP A 104 -9.09 -29.96 17.43
CA ASP A 104 -8.20 -31.01 16.91
C ASP A 104 -7.35 -30.52 15.73
N GLN A 105 -7.89 -29.63 14.90
CA GLN A 105 -7.15 -29.02 13.79
C GLN A 105 -6.16 -27.98 14.30
N ALA A 106 -6.58 -27.13 15.24
CA ALA A 106 -5.71 -26.16 15.88
C ALA A 106 -4.49 -26.84 16.54
N LEU A 107 -4.71 -27.98 17.20
CA LEU A 107 -3.64 -28.74 17.86
C LEU A 107 -2.57 -29.23 16.88
N LYS A 108 -2.95 -29.62 15.65
CA LYS A 108 -1.99 -30.06 14.60
C LYS A 108 -0.98 -28.96 14.26
N TYR A 109 -1.42 -27.71 14.31
CA TYR A 109 -0.59 -26.52 14.08
C TYR A 109 0.03 -25.95 15.37
N GLY A 110 -0.03 -26.69 16.48
CA GLY A 110 0.54 -26.26 17.77
C GLY A 110 -0.18 -25.06 18.41
N THR A 111 -1.44 -24.83 18.02
CA THR A 111 -2.27 -23.72 18.49
C THR A 111 -3.55 -24.25 19.14
N LYS A 112 -4.40 -23.36 19.66
CA LYS A 112 -5.61 -23.70 20.41
C LYS A 112 -6.77 -22.76 20.04
N PRO A 113 -8.03 -23.19 20.25
CA PRO A 113 -9.18 -22.32 20.09
C PRO A 113 -9.02 -20.97 20.80
N GLY A 114 -9.45 -19.89 20.15
CA GLY A 114 -9.27 -18.51 20.58
C GLY A 114 -7.98 -17.85 20.09
N GLN A 115 -7.01 -18.61 19.55
CA GLN A 115 -5.83 -18.04 18.90
C GLN A 115 -6.05 -17.75 17.41
N ILE A 116 -5.19 -16.89 16.85
CA ILE A 116 -5.24 -16.51 15.44
C ILE A 116 -4.98 -17.73 14.56
N LYS A 117 -5.85 -17.91 13.56
CA LYS A 117 -5.70 -18.90 12.50
C LYS A 117 -4.90 -18.30 11.35
N ILE A 118 -3.77 -18.91 11.02
CA ILE A 118 -2.89 -18.50 9.92
C ILE A 118 -3.09 -19.46 8.75
N GLU A 119 -3.04 -18.93 7.53
CA GLU A 119 -3.04 -19.74 6.30
C GLU A 119 -1.71 -20.51 6.18
N ASP A 120 -1.81 -21.84 6.14
CA ASP A 120 -0.74 -22.74 5.71
C ASP A 120 -0.70 -22.70 4.16
N VAL A 121 0.29 -22.01 3.60
CA VAL A 121 0.33 -21.66 2.18
C VAL A 121 0.83 -22.86 1.36
N ASN A 122 1.79 -23.60 1.89
CA ASN A 122 2.40 -24.74 1.22
C ASN A 122 1.70 -26.08 1.55
N ASN A 123 0.74 -26.09 2.49
CA ASN A 123 -0.03 -27.24 2.98
C ASN A 123 0.83 -28.35 3.56
N ASP A 124 1.95 -28.01 4.21
CA ASP A 124 2.85 -28.98 4.83
C ASP A 124 2.47 -29.35 6.28
N GLY A 125 1.42 -28.72 6.81
CA GLY A 125 0.91 -28.93 8.16
C GLY A 125 1.68 -28.18 9.24
N LYS A 126 2.55 -27.24 8.88
CA LYS A 126 3.30 -26.37 9.78
C LYS A 126 3.07 -24.91 9.39
N ILE A 127 3.27 -24.01 10.36
CA ILE A 127 3.29 -22.57 10.11
C ILE A 127 4.72 -22.09 10.33
N ASP A 128 5.43 -21.75 9.27
CA ASP A 128 6.83 -21.33 9.31
C ASP A 128 7.14 -20.13 8.40
N ALA A 129 8.41 -19.84 8.11
CA ALA A 129 8.77 -18.68 7.28
C ALA A 129 8.25 -18.76 5.83
N ASN A 130 7.95 -19.96 5.34
CA ASN A 130 7.47 -20.21 3.98
C ASN A 130 6.00 -19.82 3.77
N ASP A 131 5.24 -19.61 4.85
CA ASP A 131 3.82 -19.21 4.79
C ASP A 131 3.61 -17.68 4.73
N ARG A 132 4.70 -16.92 4.82
CA ARG A 132 4.62 -15.46 4.70
C ARG A 132 4.37 -15.08 3.24
N GLN A 133 3.46 -14.13 3.06
CA GLN A 133 3.06 -13.64 1.75
C GLN A 133 2.88 -12.12 1.78
N VAL A 134 2.82 -11.52 0.59
CA VAL A 134 2.46 -10.10 0.47
C VAL A 134 0.96 -9.98 0.73
N ILE A 135 0.59 -9.46 1.90
CA ILE A 135 -0.80 -9.33 2.34
C ILE A 135 -1.42 -7.97 2.02
N GLY A 136 -0.61 -7.01 1.58
CA GLY A 136 -1.07 -5.68 1.23
C GLY A 136 0.07 -4.76 0.81
N SER A 137 -0.29 -3.54 0.44
CA SER A 137 0.68 -2.48 0.17
C SER A 137 0.20 -1.16 0.75
N ARG A 138 1.15 -0.27 1.02
CA ARG A 138 0.83 1.10 1.43
C ARG A 138 0.36 1.95 0.25
N GLN A 139 0.46 1.46 -0.99
CA GLN A 139 -0.04 2.20 -2.14
C GLN A 139 -1.57 2.22 -2.15
N PRO A 140 -2.22 3.39 -2.22
CA PRO A 140 -3.67 3.46 -2.32
C PRO A 140 -4.16 2.95 -3.68
N LYS A 141 -5.38 2.44 -3.72
CA LYS A 141 -6.04 2.06 -4.97
C LYS A 141 -6.35 3.29 -5.81
N PHE A 142 -6.77 4.38 -5.16
CA PHE A 142 -6.97 5.69 -5.79
C PHE A 142 -6.88 6.80 -4.74
N GLU A 143 -6.66 8.00 -5.24
CA GLU A 143 -6.70 9.26 -4.50
C GLU A 143 -7.65 10.21 -5.23
N ALA A 144 -8.36 11.05 -4.48
CA ALA A 144 -9.22 12.06 -5.06
C ALA A 144 -9.28 13.30 -4.16
N GLY A 145 -9.62 14.43 -4.77
CA GLY A 145 -9.75 15.70 -4.09
C GLY A 145 -10.89 16.50 -4.69
N ILE A 146 -11.56 17.27 -3.85
CA ILE A 146 -12.57 18.24 -4.29
C ILE A 146 -12.36 19.54 -3.54
N THR A 147 -12.35 20.65 -4.27
CA THR A 147 -12.32 22.00 -3.72
C THR A 147 -13.54 22.75 -4.22
N ASN A 148 -14.38 23.23 -3.29
CA ASN A 148 -15.50 24.10 -3.59
C ASN A 148 -15.19 25.51 -3.14
N ARG A 149 -15.45 26.49 -4.00
CA ARG A 149 -15.30 27.91 -3.68
C ARG A 149 -16.62 28.62 -3.86
N PHE A 150 -17.04 29.33 -2.82
CA PHE A 150 -18.25 30.12 -2.78
C PHE A 150 -17.88 31.58 -2.56
N ARG A 151 -18.50 32.48 -3.32
CA ARG A 151 -18.39 33.92 -3.10
C ARG A 151 -19.77 34.55 -3.09
N PHE A 152 -20.00 35.46 -2.14
CA PHE A 152 -21.26 36.19 -2.04
C PHE A 152 -21.05 37.53 -1.33
N LYS A 153 -21.30 38.65 -2.03
CA LYS A 153 -21.33 40.01 -1.44
C LYS A 153 -20.15 40.35 -0.52
N GLY A 154 -18.93 40.01 -0.94
CA GLY A 154 -17.70 40.30 -0.18
C GLY A 154 -17.33 39.22 0.84
N PHE A 155 -18.13 38.17 1.00
CA PHE A 155 -17.77 36.95 1.73
C PHE A 155 -17.21 35.90 0.77
N ASP A 156 -16.16 35.22 1.19
CA ASP A 156 -15.59 34.06 0.51
C ASP A 156 -15.49 32.85 1.47
N MET A 157 -15.74 31.66 0.92
CA MET A 157 -15.56 30.39 1.62
C MET A 157 -14.95 29.38 0.66
N THR A 158 -13.94 28.66 1.14
CA THR A 158 -13.34 27.53 0.43
C THR A 158 -13.43 26.29 1.29
N ILE A 159 -13.94 25.21 0.71
CA ILE A 159 -14.02 23.89 1.35
C ILE A 159 -13.14 22.94 0.54
N VAL A 160 -12.22 22.26 1.21
CA VAL A 160 -11.33 21.26 0.61
C VAL A 160 -11.59 19.91 1.28
N ALA A 161 -11.76 18.88 0.47
CA ALA A 161 -11.78 17.50 0.93
C ALA A 161 -10.82 16.66 0.09
N LEU A 162 -10.09 15.76 0.77
CA LEU A 162 -9.09 14.87 0.18
C LEU A 162 -9.42 13.45 0.64
N THR A 163 -9.23 12.47 -0.25
CA THR A 163 -9.43 11.06 0.05
C THR A 163 -8.33 10.20 -0.53
N ARG A 164 -8.02 9.14 0.20
CA ARG A 164 -7.04 8.13 -0.17
C ARG A 164 -7.59 6.78 0.25
N VAL A 165 -7.87 5.90 -0.71
CA VAL A 165 -8.67 4.70 -0.47
C VAL A 165 -7.91 3.44 -0.87
N GLY A 166 -8.02 2.40 -0.04
CA GLY A 166 -7.53 1.05 -0.34
C GLY A 166 -6.04 0.81 -0.08
N ALA A 167 -5.36 1.75 0.60
CA ALA A 167 -4.03 1.48 1.16
C ALA A 167 -4.15 0.61 2.41
N THR A 168 -3.20 -0.29 2.62
CA THR A 168 -3.05 -1.03 3.87
C THR A 168 -2.08 -0.29 4.79
N VAL A 169 -2.45 -0.16 6.06
CA VAL A 169 -1.65 0.48 7.10
C VAL A 169 -1.32 -0.56 8.16
N VAL A 170 -0.08 -0.55 8.63
CA VAL A 170 0.34 -1.33 9.79
C VAL A 170 0.25 -0.39 10.98
N ASP A 171 -0.61 -0.72 11.94
CA ASP A 171 -0.63 -0.07 13.24
C ASP A 171 0.40 -0.75 14.15
N PRO A 172 1.43 -0.05 14.65
CA PRO A 172 2.43 -0.64 15.54
C PRO A 172 1.94 -0.91 16.97
N TYR A 173 0.67 -0.63 17.28
CA TYR A 173 0.09 -0.78 18.63
C TYR A 173 -1.03 -1.82 18.69
#